data_AF-A0A520JF35-F1
#
_entry.id   AF-A0A520JF35-F1
#
_cell.length_a   1.000
_cell.length_b   1.000
_cell.length_c   1.000
_cell.angle_alpha   90.00
_cell.angle_beta   90.00
_cell.angle_gamma   90.00
#
_symmetry.space_group_name_H-M   'P 1'
#
loop_
_entity.id
_entity.type
_entity.pdbx_description
1 polymer ?
#
loop_
_entity_poly.entity_id
_entity_poly.type
_entity_poly.pdbx_seq_one_letter_code
_entity_poly.pdbx_strand_id
1 'polypeptide(L)'
;MPIFFAQYVDNLWLAVGIVGLATAAHQAFSANLYTIPSDMFPRGAVGSVVGIGGTVGAIGGMMMAKFTGYVLQTTGSYTLIFAVAGSTYLIAITVVHLLSPRLARVDAG
;
A
#
# COMPACT_ATOMS: atom_id res chain seq x y z
N MET A 1 1.99 -12.02 -4.63
CA MET A 1 3.31 -11.40 -4.33
C MET A 1 4.37 -11.90 -5.31
N PRO A 2 4.46 -11.33 -6.53
CA PRO A 2 5.53 -11.66 -7.49
C PRO A 2 6.89 -11.02 -7.11
N ILE A 3 6.88 -9.85 -6.46
CA ILE A 3 8.08 -9.06 -6.14
C ILE A 3 9.09 -9.79 -5.24
N PHE A 4 8.62 -10.71 -4.40
CA PHE A 4 9.47 -11.52 -3.52
C PHE A 4 10.47 -12.38 -4.32
N PHE A 5 10.10 -12.77 -5.53
CA PHE A 5 10.95 -13.57 -6.42
C PHE A 5 11.97 -12.74 -7.20
N ALA A 6 11.80 -11.41 -7.28
CA ALA A 6 12.67 -10.54 -8.07
C ALA A 6 14.14 -10.61 -7.64
N GLN A 7 14.40 -10.88 -6.36
CA GLN A 7 15.76 -10.99 -5.82
C GLN A 7 16.49 -12.30 -6.17
N TYR A 8 15.77 -13.31 -6.68
CA TYR A 8 16.33 -14.61 -7.08
C TYR A 8 16.43 -14.74 -8.61
N VAL A 9 16.25 -13.63 -9.33
CA VAL A 9 16.22 -13.61 -10.80
C VAL A 9 17.48 -12.92 -11.31
N ASP A 10 18.37 -13.71 -11.92
CA ASP A 10 19.58 -13.19 -12.56
C ASP A 10 19.31 -12.54 -13.92
N ASN A 11 18.12 -12.76 -14.49
CA ASN A 11 17.70 -12.17 -15.76
C ASN A 11 17.07 -10.79 -15.57
N LEU A 12 17.80 -9.75 -15.99
CA LEU A 12 17.37 -8.35 -15.92
C LEU A 12 15.94 -8.11 -16.43
N TRP A 13 15.57 -8.67 -17.59
CA TRP A 13 14.26 -8.42 -18.20
C TRP A 13 13.12 -9.06 -17.40
N LEU A 14 13.38 -10.22 -16.81
CA LEU A 14 12.42 -10.89 -15.95
C LEU A 14 12.25 -10.15 -14.61
N ALA A 15 13.34 -9.61 -14.05
CA ALA A 15 13.28 -8.72 -12.89
C ALA A 15 12.48 -7.43 -13.19
N VAL A 16 12.73 -6.80 -14.34
CA VAL A 16 11.95 -5.64 -14.82
C VAL A 16 10.47 -5.98 -14.94
N GLY A 17 10.14 -7.13 -15.54
CA GLY A 17 8.75 -7.59 -15.67
C GLY A 17 8.06 -7.78 -14.32
N ILE A 18 8.74 -8.39 -13.35
CA ILE A 18 8.22 -8.59 -11.99
C ILE A 18 8.00 -7.26 -11.27
N VAL A 19 8.98 -6.35 -11.34
CA VAL A 19 8.88 -5.03 -10.71
C VAL A 19 7.77 -4.21 -11.37
N GLY A 20 7.68 -4.21 -12.70
CA GLY A 20 6.63 -3.51 -13.45
C GLY A 20 5.22 -4.04 -13.12
N LEU A 21 5.05 -5.35 -13.00
CA LEU A 21 3.78 -5.93 -12.55
C LEU A 21 3.45 -5.53 -11.11
N ALA A 22 4.44 -5.52 -10.23
CA ALA A 22 4.25 -5.13 -8.83
C ALA A 22 3.86 -3.65 -8.69
N THR A 23 4.48 -2.75 -9.44
CA THR A 23 4.13 -1.32 -9.42
C THR A 23 2.75 -1.08 -10.05
N ALA A 24 2.40 -1.79 -11.12
CA ALA A 24 1.06 -1.74 -11.70
C ALA A 24 -0.02 -2.19 -10.70
N ALA A 25 0.22 -3.32 -10.01
CA ALA A 25 -0.68 -3.81 -8.97
C ALA A 25 -0.79 -2.84 -7.78
N HIS A 26 0.33 -2.22 -7.37
CA HIS A 26 0.34 -1.19 -6.33
C HIS A 26 -0.53 0.02 -6.71
N GLN A 27 -0.42 0.51 -7.95
CA GLN A 27 -1.23 1.62 -8.43
C GLN A 27 -2.72 1.27 -8.54
N ALA A 28 -3.05 0.05 -9.01
CA ALA A 28 -4.43 -0.43 -9.05
C ALA A 28 -5.06 -0.48 -7.64
N PHE A 29 -4.29 -0.89 -6.62
CA PHE A 29 -4.73 -0.85 -5.24
C PHE A 29 -4.99 0.58 -4.76
N SER A 30 -4.05 1.50 -4.99
CA SER A 30 -4.17 2.90 -4.57
C SER A 30 -5.37 3.59 -5.22
N ALA A 31 -5.63 3.35 -6.50
CA ALA A 31 -6.80 3.90 -7.21
C ALA A 31 -8.11 3.50 -6.51
N ASN A 32 -8.27 2.22 -6.15
CA ASN A 32 -9.45 1.75 -5.43
C ASN A 32 -9.52 2.29 -3.98
N LEU A 33 -8.36 2.42 -3.31
CA LEU A 33 -8.33 2.95 -1.95
C LEU A 33 -8.80 4.41 -1.89
N TYR A 34 -8.45 5.23 -2.88
CA TYR A 34 -8.82 6.64 -2.92
C TYR A 34 -10.28 6.90 -3.29
N THR A 35 -10.99 5.94 -3.87
CA THR A 35 -12.43 6.09 -4.15
C THR A 35 -13.31 5.79 -2.94
N ILE A 36 -12.83 4.97 -1.98
CA ILE A 36 -13.59 4.63 -0.77
C ILE A 36 -14.10 5.87 -0.02
N PRO A 37 -13.30 6.93 0.23
CA PRO A 37 -13.79 8.13 0.88
C PRO A 37 -14.92 8.84 0.11
N SER A 38 -14.81 8.96 -1.21
CA SER A 38 -15.84 9.61 -2.03
C SER A 38 -17.13 8.79 -2.13
N ASP A 39 -17.02 7.47 -2.06
CA ASP A 39 -18.16 6.55 -2.15
C ASP A 39 -18.92 6.47 -0.82
N MET A 40 -18.19 6.52 0.30
CA MET A 40 -18.76 6.31 1.63
C MET A 40 -19.15 7.61 2.36
N PHE A 41 -18.45 8.73 2.18
CA PHE A 41 -18.66 9.92 3.00
C PHE A 41 -19.52 10.99 2.29
N PRO A 42 -20.20 11.89 3.03
CA PRO A 42 -20.83 13.07 2.44
C PRO A 42 -19.77 13.98 1.78
N ARG A 43 -20.15 14.65 0.69
CA ARG A 43 -19.24 15.47 -0.14
C ARG A 43 -18.38 16.46 0.65
N GLY A 44 -18.94 17.06 1.71
CA GLY A 44 -18.23 18.00 2.57
C GLY A 44 -17.13 17.38 3.44
N ALA A 45 -17.17 16.07 3.70
CA ALA A 45 -16.20 15.37 4.55
C ALA A 45 -15.10 14.65 3.76
N VAL A 46 -15.29 14.40 2.46
CA VAL A 46 -14.35 13.64 1.61
C VAL A 46 -12.93 14.23 1.67
N GLY A 47 -12.80 15.56 1.54
CA GLY A 47 -11.50 16.23 1.56
C GLY A 47 -10.74 16.03 2.88
N SER A 48 -11.44 16.10 4.02
CA SER A 48 -10.83 15.88 5.34
C SER A 48 -10.39 14.43 5.53
N VAL A 49 -11.22 13.46 5.10
CA VAL A 49 -10.88 12.03 5.21
C VAL A 49 -9.67 11.69 4.34
N VAL A 50 -9.65 12.16 3.10
CA VAL A 50 -8.50 11.99 2.19
C VAL A 50 -7.26 12.70 2.74
N GLY A 51 -7.40 13.91 3.30
CA GLY A 51 -6.32 14.65 3.92
C GLY A 51 -5.68 13.91 5.09
N ILE A 52 -6.49 13.43 6.04
CA ILE A 52 -6.01 12.63 7.19
C ILE A 52 -5.33 11.35 6.70
N GLY A 53 -5.96 10.62 5.77
CA GLY A 53 -5.38 9.42 5.18
C GLY A 53 -4.04 9.70 4.49
N GLY A 54 -3.92 10.82 3.78
CA GLY A 54 -2.69 11.28 3.15
C GLY A 54 -1.59 11.59 4.16
N THR A 55 -1.91 12.27 5.27
CA THR A 55 -0.94 12.56 6.33
C THR A 55 -0.42 11.28 6.98
N VAL A 56 -1.32 10.35 7.35
CA VAL A 56 -0.93 9.05 7.92
C VAL A 56 -0.08 8.26 6.92
N GLY A 57 -0.46 8.27 5.63
CA GLY A 57 0.31 7.66 4.56
C GLY A 57 1.73 8.25 4.42
N ALA A 58 1.88 9.58 4.52
CA ALA A 58 3.17 10.24 4.46
C ALA A 58 4.08 9.88 5.64
N ILE A 59 3.53 9.83 6.86
CA ILE A 59 4.25 9.39 8.06
C ILE A 59 4.68 7.93 7.90
N GLY A 60 3.78 7.07 7.43
CA GLY A 60 4.08 5.67 7.10
C GLY A 60 5.22 5.54 6.08
N GLY A 61 5.19 6.33 5.00
CA GLY A 61 6.24 6.37 3.98
C GLY A 61 7.59 6.80 4.54
N MET A 62 7.62 7.81 5.41
CA MET A 62 8.83 8.26 6.10
C MET A 62 9.43 7.15 6.98
N MET A 63 8.60 6.47 7.78
CA MET A 63 9.03 5.34 8.61
C MET A 63 9.57 4.19 7.75
N MET A 64 8.89 3.87 6.65
CA MET A 64 9.31 2.82 5.73
C MET A 64 10.64 3.13 5.05
N ALA A 65 10.88 4.39 4.66
CA ALA A 65 12.15 4.82 4.11
C ALA A 65 13.31 4.63 5.10
N LYS A 66 13.11 5.04 6.36
CA LYS A 66 14.10 4.84 7.43
C LYS A 66 14.36 3.35 7.69
N PHE A 67 13.29 2.55 7.77
CA PHE A 67 13.37 1.09 7.95
C PHE A 67 14.14 0.42 6.81
N THR A 68 13.84 0.78 5.56
CA THR A 68 14.50 0.26 4.37
C THR A 68 16.00 0.55 4.41
N GLY A 69 16.38 1.80 4.72
CA GLY A 69 17.80 2.17 4.86
C GLY A 69 18.51 1.36 5.95
N TYR A 70 17.89 1.21 7.12
CA TYR A 70 18.46 0.44 8.22
C TYR A 70 18.65 -1.05 7.89
N VAL A 71 17.62 -1.70 7.32
CA VAL A 71 17.68 -3.12 6.94
C VAL A 71 18.76 -3.35 5.88
N LEU A 72 18.84 -2.47 4.88
CA LEU A 72 19.84 -2.63 3.82
C LEU A 72 21.26 -2.42 4.34
N GLN A 73 21.48 -1.45 5.23
CA GLN A 73 22.80 -1.21 5.85
C GLN A 73 23.25 -2.38 6.74
N THR A 74 22.32 -3.03 7.44
CA THR A 74 22.64 -4.10 8.40
C THR A 74 22.71 -5.49 7.76
N THR A 75 21.87 -5.78 6.76
CA THR A 75 21.72 -7.12 6.19
C THR A 75 22.14 -7.23 4.72
N GLY A 76 22.16 -6.11 3.99
CA GLY A 76 22.37 -6.10 2.54
C GLY A 76 21.24 -6.75 1.71
N SER A 77 20.13 -7.17 2.32
CA SER A 77 19.06 -7.92 1.64
C SER A 77 17.73 -7.16 1.59
N TYR A 78 17.04 -7.28 0.45
CA TYR A 78 15.69 -6.74 0.26
C TYR A 78 14.57 -7.69 0.69
N THR A 79 14.89 -8.93 1.10
CA THR A 79 13.89 -9.94 1.49
C THR A 79 12.90 -9.42 2.52
N LEU A 80 13.42 -8.86 3.62
CA LEU A 80 12.58 -8.38 4.72
C LEU A 80 11.77 -7.14 4.31
N ILE A 81 12.36 -6.25 3.52
CA ILE A 81 11.70 -5.05 2.99
C ILE A 81 10.48 -5.45 2.14
N PHE A 82 10.67 -6.39 1.22
CA PHE A 82 9.59 -6.89 0.37
C PHE A 82 8.56 -7.72 1.12
N ALA A 83 8.96 -8.49 2.14
CA ALA A 83 8.02 -9.22 2.99
C ALA A 83 7.08 -8.27 3.74
N VAL A 84 7.63 -7.22 4.36
CA VAL A 84 6.84 -6.18 5.05
C VAL A 84 5.94 -5.46 4.04
N ALA A 85 6.50 -4.93 2.95
CA ALA A 85 5.74 -4.18 1.94
C ALA A 85 4.62 -5.03 1.30
N GLY A 86 4.86 -6.33 1.10
CA GLY A 86 3.86 -7.25 0.58
C GLY A 86 2.74 -7.53 1.58
N SER A 87 3.06 -7.66 2.87
CA SER A 87 2.06 -7.92 3.91
C SER A 87 1.08 -6.76 4.09
N THR A 88 1.51 -5.53 3.81
CA THR A 88 0.70 -4.31 4.04
C THR A 88 -0.62 -4.32 3.28
N TYR A 89 -0.66 -4.90 2.07
CA TYR A 89 -1.90 -4.99 1.29
C TYR A 89 -2.93 -5.91 1.95
N LEU A 90 -2.48 -7.05 2.50
CA LEU A 90 -3.37 -7.99 3.20
C LEU A 90 -3.91 -7.35 4.48
N ILE A 91 -3.05 -6.61 5.21
CA ILE A 91 -3.45 -5.85 6.39
C ILE A 91 -4.49 -4.78 5.99
N ALA A 92 -4.23 -4.02 4.93
CA ALA A 92 -5.15 -2.97 4.48
C ALA A 92 -6.52 -3.54 4.08
N ILE A 93 -6.55 -4.63 3.31
CA ILE A 93 -7.80 -5.33 2.96
C ILE A 93 -8.53 -5.79 4.22
N THR A 94 -7.82 -6.40 5.17
CA THR A 94 -8.39 -6.88 6.43
C THR A 94 -9.00 -5.72 7.23
N VAL A 95 -8.29 -4.60 7.36
CA VAL A 95 -8.77 -3.41 8.06
C VAL A 95 -10.03 -2.85 7.39
N VAL A 96 -10.05 -2.74 6.05
CA VAL A 96 -11.24 -2.27 5.31
C VAL A 96 -12.43 -3.20 5.54
N HIS A 97 -12.23 -4.52 5.47
CA HIS A 97 -13.31 -5.49 5.69
C HIS A 97 -13.83 -5.48 7.14
N LEU A 98 -12.96 -5.28 8.13
CA LEU A 98 -13.37 -5.21 9.53
C LEU A 98 -14.11 -3.92 9.86
N LEU A 99 -13.68 -2.79 9.32
CA LEU A 99 -14.28 -1.48 9.61
C LEU A 99 -15.52 -1.19 8.73
N SER A 100 -15.53 -1.66 7.49
CA SER A 100 -16.59 -1.38 6.52
C SER A 100 -16.86 -2.58 5.60
N PRO A 101 -17.46 -3.67 6.14
CA PRO A 101 -17.67 -4.91 5.39
C PRO A 101 -18.63 -4.76 4.19
N ARG A 102 -19.48 -3.73 4.20
CA ARG A 102 -20.47 -3.47 3.14
C ARG A 102 -20.18 -2.22 2.31
N LEU A 103 -19.13 -1.46 2.64
CA LEU A 103 -18.83 -0.15 2.02
C LEU A 103 -20.07 0.76 1.94
N ALA A 104 -20.95 0.68 2.94
CA ALA A 104 -22.20 1.43 2.95
C ALA A 104 -21.91 2.92 3.12
N ARG A 105 -22.72 3.75 2.48
CA ARG A 105 -22.62 5.21 2.63
C ARG A 105 -22.94 5.60 4.07
N VAL A 106 -22.13 6.48 4.64
CA VAL A 106 -22.35 7.09 5.94
C VAL A 106 -23.51 8.05 5.81
N ASP A 107 -24.57 7.82 6.59
CA ASP A 107 -25.72 8.72 6.66
C ASP A 107 -25.28 10.04 7.30
N ALA A 108 -25.52 11.15 6.58
CA ALA A 108 -25.43 12.47 7.16
C ALA A 108 -26.72 12.72 7.93
N GLY A 109 -26.67 12.57 9.26
CA GLY A 109 -27.74 12.97 10.16
C GLY A 109 -28.04 14.47 10.07
#